data_AF-A0AAQ0EYB9-F1
#
_entry.id   AF-A0AAQ0EYB9-F1
#
_cell.length_a   1.000
_cell.length_b   1.000
_cell.length_c   1.000
_cell.angle_alpha   90.00
_cell.angle_beta   90.00
_cell.angle_gamma   90.00
#
_symmetry.space_group_name_H-M   'P 1'
#
loop_
_entity.id
_entity.type
_entity.pdbx_description
1 polymer ?
#
loop_
_entity_poly.entity_id
_entity_poly.type
_entity_poly.pdbx_seq_one_letter_code
_entity_poly.pdbx_strand_id
1 'polypeptide(L)'
;MKYIGITDHARLRVKQRTVLSTDDVMSLLYSSSYVNLGSKPGIQKAHLLIYSNIENAWFVVVRDVLNGDVITFLTEDYHVNLFGKISDVDKKEAYEKATRHSSQSNGGESKNINISLSFVDCYGAVKTKKIKSFPYDGKNISKDAFLLSKDFKTLVKQVKSGVESGEVGDVFIGTNYEPVYLKVAYSKSDYVIIDI
;
A
#
# COMPACT_ATOMS: atom_id res chain seq x y z
N MET A 1 3.99 11.84 11.73
CA MET A 1 4.27 10.82 10.71
C MET A 1 3.06 9.93 10.70
N LYS A 2 2.16 10.14 9.74
CA LYS A 2 0.96 9.32 9.60
C LYS A 2 1.42 8.12 8.77
N TYR A 3 1.35 6.93 9.35
CA TYR A 3 1.42 5.72 8.55
C TYR A 3 0.19 5.78 7.64
N ILE A 4 0.30 5.44 6.34
CA ILE A 4 -0.89 5.27 5.52
C ILE A 4 -1.85 4.40 6.32
N GLY A 5 -2.99 4.99 6.64
CA GLY A 5 -3.72 4.63 7.83
C GLY A 5 -4.89 3.77 7.43
N ILE A 6 -4.92 2.54 7.91
CA ILE A 6 -6.21 1.96 8.20
C ILE A 6 -6.89 2.86 9.25
N THR A 7 -8.06 3.39 8.92
CA THR A 7 -8.83 4.23 9.85
C THR A 7 -9.33 3.40 11.04
N ASP A 8 -9.68 4.03 12.17
CA ASP A 8 -10.30 3.31 13.29
C ASP A 8 -11.59 2.59 12.87
N HIS A 9 -12.35 3.22 11.97
CA HIS A 9 -13.53 2.61 11.39
C HIS A 9 -13.18 1.33 10.62
N ALA A 10 -12.18 1.37 9.74
CA ALA A 10 -11.74 0.19 9.01
C ALA A 10 -11.20 -0.90 9.92
N ARG A 11 -10.37 -0.56 10.94
CA ARG A 11 -9.89 -1.52 11.94
C ARG A 11 -11.04 -2.25 12.63
N LEU A 12 -12.07 -1.51 13.03
CA LEU A 12 -13.26 -2.08 13.64
C LEU A 12 -13.98 -3.03 12.68
N ARG A 13 -14.12 -2.64 11.40
CA ARG A 13 -14.78 -3.48 10.39
C ARG A 13 -14.03 -4.75 10.06
N VAL A 14 -12.69 -4.72 10.01
CA VAL A 14 -11.87 -5.93 9.87
C VAL A 14 -12.17 -6.90 11.02
N LYS A 15 -12.04 -6.43 12.28
CA LYS A 15 -12.32 -7.25 13.47
C LYS A 15 -13.73 -7.85 13.53
N GLN A 16 -14.72 -7.17 12.96
CA GLN A 16 -16.12 -7.60 12.98
C GLN A 16 -16.50 -8.56 11.85
N ARG A 17 -15.73 -8.60 10.76
CA ARG A 17 -16.18 -9.20 9.48
C ARG A 17 -15.30 -10.34 8.99
N THR A 18 -14.12 -10.52 9.57
CA THR A 18 -13.15 -11.53 9.13
C THR A 18 -12.28 -11.96 10.30
N VAL A 19 -11.65 -13.12 10.14
CA VAL A 19 -10.60 -13.63 11.04
C VAL A 19 -9.23 -13.01 10.74
N LEU A 20 -9.07 -12.32 9.60
CA LEU A 20 -7.83 -11.62 9.25
C LEU A 20 -7.51 -10.54 10.28
N SER A 21 -6.24 -10.48 10.67
CA SER A 21 -5.75 -9.33 11.41
C SER A 21 -5.68 -8.10 10.50
N THR A 22 -5.60 -6.93 11.11
CA THR A 22 -5.32 -5.70 10.36
C THR A 22 -4.02 -5.82 9.57
N ASP A 23 -3.01 -6.47 10.14
CA ASP A 23 -1.71 -6.66 9.47
C ASP A 23 -1.82 -7.60 8.27
N ASP A 24 -2.68 -8.62 8.31
CA ASP A 24 -2.93 -9.50 7.17
C ASP A 24 -3.60 -8.74 6.01
N VAL A 25 -4.61 -7.93 6.32
CA VAL A 25 -5.29 -7.08 5.31
C VAL A 25 -4.29 -6.11 4.71
N MET A 26 -3.49 -5.44 5.53
CA MET A 26 -2.47 -4.52 5.04
C MET A 26 -1.42 -5.26 4.21
N SER A 27 -1.00 -6.47 4.60
CA SER A 27 -0.07 -7.31 3.83
C SER A 27 -0.58 -7.62 2.42
N LEU A 28 -1.88 -7.96 2.28
CA LEU A 28 -2.50 -8.19 0.97
C LEU A 28 -2.55 -6.93 0.10
N LEU A 29 -2.90 -5.80 0.70
CA LEU A 29 -2.87 -4.50 0.01
C LEU A 29 -1.45 -4.13 -0.39
N TYR A 30 -0.51 -4.42 0.49
CA TYR A 30 0.89 -4.14 0.28
C TYR A 30 1.45 -5.00 -0.87
N SER A 31 1.24 -6.30 -0.88
CA SER A 31 1.71 -7.13 -1.99
C SER A 31 0.98 -6.90 -3.33
N SER A 32 0.07 -5.92 -3.40
CA SER A 32 -0.80 -5.70 -4.56
C SER A 32 -1.60 -6.95 -4.91
N SER A 33 -1.95 -7.74 -3.87
CA SER A 33 -2.76 -8.95 -3.98
C SER A 33 -4.25 -8.62 -4.03
N TYR A 34 -4.59 -7.68 -4.91
CA TYR A 34 -5.95 -7.19 -5.09
C TYR A 34 -6.24 -6.87 -6.55
N VAL A 35 -7.52 -6.77 -6.87
CA VAL A 35 -8.04 -6.27 -8.15
C VAL A 35 -8.76 -4.95 -7.88
N ASN A 36 -8.49 -3.93 -8.70
CA ASN A 36 -9.18 -2.64 -8.58
C ASN A 36 -10.51 -2.72 -9.34
N LEU A 37 -11.61 -2.70 -8.60
CA LEU A 37 -12.99 -2.70 -9.14
C LEU A 37 -13.44 -1.33 -9.64
N GLY A 38 -12.58 -0.32 -9.52
CA GLY A 38 -12.83 1.06 -9.92
C GLY A 38 -13.35 1.94 -8.78
N SER A 39 -13.93 3.07 -9.18
CA SER A 39 -14.53 4.07 -8.31
C SER A 39 -15.89 4.51 -8.86
N LYS A 40 -16.77 4.99 -7.98
CA LYS A 40 -17.96 5.73 -8.43
C LYS A 40 -17.52 7.11 -8.94
N PRO A 41 -18.01 7.58 -10.10
CA PRO A 41 -17.72 8.92 -10.60
C PRO A 41 -18.01 9.99 -9.54
N GLY A 42 -17.09 10.95 -9.39
CA GLY A 42 -17.21 12.03 -8.39
C GLY A 42 -16.86 11.63 -6.95
N ILE A 43 -16.50 10.36 -6.70
CA ILE A 43 -16.05 9.88 -5.39
C ILE A 43 -14.60 9.44 -5.51
N GLN A 44 -13.72 10.08 -4.73
CA GLN A 44 -12.28 9.80 -4.70
C GLN A 44 -11.97 8.58 -3.84
N LYS A 45 -12.64 7.46 -4.14
CA LYS A 45 -12.49 6.18 -3.42
C LYS A 45 -12.32 5.04 -4.40
N ALA A 46 -11.30 4.22 -4.18
CA ALA A 46 -11.07 2.99 -4.94
C ALA A 46 -11.61 1.78 -4.17
N HIS A 47 -12.24 0.86 -4.89
CA HIS A 47 -12.75 -0.40 -4.37
C HIS A 47 -11.80 -1.53 -4.77
N LEU A 48 -11.12 -2.13 -3.79
CA LEU A 48 -10.08 -3.13 -4.03
C LEU A 48 -10.57 -4.49 -3.56
N LEU A 49 -10.77 -5.43 -4.50
CA LEU A 49 -11.12 -6.81 -4.22
C LEU A 49 -9.90 -7.59 -3.75
N ILE A 50 -9.98 -8.17 -2.56
CA ILE A 50 -8.99 -9.12 -2.03
C ILE A 50 -9.64 -10.49 -1.83
N TYR A 51 -8.81 -11.52 -1.85
CA TYR A 51 -9.21 -12.87 -1.50
C TYR A 51 -8.42 -13.36 -0.28
N SER A 52 -9.14 -13.86 0.73
CA SER A 52 -8.56 -14.46 1.94
C SER A 52 -8.38 -15.96 1.72
N ASN A 53 -7.12 -16.41 1.68
CA ASN A 53 -6.81 -17.84 1.66
C ASN A 53 -7.19 -18.54 2.98
N ILE A 54 -7.23 -17.80 4.10
CA ILE A 54 -7.50 -18.34 5.43
C ILE A 54 -8.95 -18.76 5.56
N GLU A 55 -9.89 -17.93 5.11
CA GLU A 55 -11.32 -18.21 5.23
C GLU A 55 -12.02 -18.53 3.90
N ASN A 56 -11.26 -18.63 2.80
CA ASN A 56 -11.78 -18.91 1.45
C ASN A 56 -12.93 -17.97 1.07
N ALA A 57 -12.70 -16.66 1.23
CA ALA A 57 -13.71 -15.64 1.03
C ALA A 57 -13.15 -14.37 0.38
N TRP A 58 -14.04 -13.63 -0.30
CA TRP A 58 -13.74 -12.34 -0.91
C TRP A 58 -14.15 -11.18 -0.02
N PHE A 59 -13.31 -10.14 -0.02
CA PHE A 59 -13.56 -8.89 0.67
C PHE A 59 -13.26 -7.70 -0.23
N VAL A 60 -13.90 -6.58 0.04
CA VAL A 60 -13.63 -5.32 -0.65
C VAL A 60 -13.11 -4.30 0.34
N VAL A 61 -11.89 -3.83 0.09
CA VAL A 61 -11.27 -2.73 0.81
C VAL A 61 -11.62 -1.43 0.08
N VAL A 62 -12.18 -0.47 0.81
CA VAL A 62 -12.45 0.87 0.26
C VAL A 62 -11.33 1.80 0.70
N ARG A 63 -10.62 2.35 -0.28
CA ARG A 63 -9.46 3.20 -0.07
C ARG A 63 -9.73 4.61 -0.54
N ASP A 64 -9.30 5.61 0.21
CA ASP A 64 -9.23 6.99 -0.25
C ASP A 64 -8.12 7.11 -1.31
N VAL A 65 -8.40 7.73 -2.45
CA VAL A 65 -7.42 7.84 -3.54
C VAL A 65 -6.40 8.94 -3.28
N LEU A 66 -6.76 10.00 -2.53
CA LEU A 66 -5.90 11.15 -2.28
C LEU A 66 -4.82 10.83 -1.25
N ASN A 67 -5.21 10.25 -0.12
CA ASN A 67 -4.29 9.97 0.98
C ASN A 67 -3.97 8.47 1.15
N GLY A 68 -4.64 7.59 0.41
CA GLY A 68 -4.38 6.15 0.49
C GLY A 68 -4.90 5.47 1.76
N ASP A 69 -5.67 6.15 2.62
CA ASP A 69 -6.22 5.56 3.85
C ASP A 69 -7.24 4.47 3.52
N VAL A 70 -7.22 3.38 4.30
CA VAL A 70 -8.29 2.39 4.24
C VAL A 70 -9.46 2.90 5.07
N ILE A 71 -10.54 3.26 4.37
CA ILE A 71 -11.73 3.88 4.96
C ILE A 71 -12.64 2.80 5.58
N THR A 72 -12.84 1.68 4.88
CA THR A 72 -13.69 0.59 5.37
C THR A 72 -13.33 -0.75 4.71
N PHE A 73 -13.89 -1.83 5.28
CA PHE A 73 -13.65 -3.21 4.88
C PHE A 73 -14.99 -3.93 4.76
N LEU A 74 -15.36 -4.38 3.57
CA LEU A 74 -16.69 -4.95 3.28
C LEU A 74 -16.58 -6.44 2.98
N THR A 75 -17.57 -7.22 3.41
CA THR A 75 -17.79 -8.57 2.85
C THR A 75 -18.26 -8.46 1.41
N GLU A 76 -18.08 -9.53 0.64
CA GLU A 76 -18.58 -9.61 -0.73
C GLU A 76 -20.07 -9.23 -0.83
N ASP A 77 -20.93 -9.89 -0.05
CA ASP A 77 -22.37 -9.66 -0.05
C ASP A 77 -22.74 -8.20 0.22
N TYR A 78 -22.05 -7.59 1.20
CA TYR A 78 -22.31 -6.20 1.55
C TYR A 78 -21.92 -5.24 0.42
N HIS A 79 -20.82 -5.53 -0.28
CA HIS A 79 -20.43 -4.78 -1.46
C HIS A 79 -21.45 -4.96 -2.60
N VAL A 80 -21.84 -6.20 -2.89
CA VAL A 80 -22.80 -6.51 -3.96
C VAL A 80 -24.13 -5.80 -3.75
N ASN A 81 -24.62 -5.77 -2.50
CA ASN A 81 -25.86 -5.08 -2.15
C ASN A 81 -25.82 -3.56 -2.36
N LEU A 82 -24.65 -2.92 -2.26
CA LEU A 82 -24.52 -1.45 -2.33
C LEU A 82 -23.96 -0.92 -3.66
N PHE A 83 -23.15 -1.72 -4.34
CA PHE A 83 -22.35 -1.28 -5.48
C PHE A 83 -22.53 -2.14 -6.73
N GLY A 84 -23.19 -3.30 -6.61
CA GLY A 84 -23.41 -4.22 -7.71
C GLY A 84 -22.43 -5.40 -7.73
N LYS A 85 -22.67 -6.31 -8.67
CA LYS A 85 -21.96 -7.59 -8.76
C LYS A 85 -20.49 -7.40 -9.09
N ILE A 86 -19.65 -8.25 -8.51
CA ILE A 86 -18.24 -8.43 -8.86
C ILE A 86 -18.18 -9.49 -9.95
N SER A 87 -17.40 -9.26 -11.01
CA SER A 87 -17.31 -10.21 -12.12
C SER A 87 -16.50 -11.46 -11.73
N ASP A 88 -16.82 -12.60 -12.35
CA ASP A 88 -16.05 -13.84 -12.13
C ASP A 88 -14.59 -13.71 -12.61
N VAL A 89 -14.34 -12.82 -13.59
CA VAL A 89 -12.99 -12.50 -14.07
C VAL A 89 -12.18 -11.83 -12.97
N ASP A 90 -12.75 -10.81 -12.31
CA ASP A 90 -12.09 -10.11 -11.20
C ASP A 90 -11.85 -11.04 -10.01
N LYS A 91 -12.82 -11.91 -9.69
CA LYS A 91 -12.68 -12.91 -8.63
C LYS A 91 -11.55 -13.89 -8.91
N LYS A 92 -11.48 -14.39 -10.14
CA LYS A 92 -10.42 -15.31 -10.58
C LYS A 92 -9.05 -14.63 -10.50
N GLU A 93 -8.93 -13.39 -10.97
CA GLU A 93 -7.67 -12.65 -10.90
C GLU A 93 -7.25 -12.37 -9.44
N ALA A 94 -8.17 -11.96 -8.57
CA ALA A 94 -7.88 -11.76 -7.15
C ALA A 94 -7.41 -13.04 -6.46
N TYR A 95 -8.03 -14.17 -6.78
CA TYR A 95 -7.62 -15.50 -6.30
C TYR A 95 -6.20 -15.86 -6.77
N GLU A 96 -5.89 -15.68 -8.06
CA GLU A 96 -4.55 -15.94 -8.61
C GLU A 96 -3.48 -15.04 -7.96
N LYS A 97 -3.81 -13.78 -7.68
CA LYS A 97 -2.91 -12.85 -6.97
C LYS A 97 -2.66 -13.29 -5.52
N ALA A 98 -3.71 -13.66 -4.78
CA ALA A 98 -3.59 -14.09 -3.40
C ALA A 98 -2.85 -15.42 -3.24
N THR A 99 -3.00 -16.36 -4.20
CA THR A 99 -2.29 -17.64 -4.19
C THR A 99 -0.80 -17.46 -4.52
N ARG A 100 -0.45 -16.60 -5.47
CA ARG A 100 0.96 -16.21 -5.73
C ARG A 100 1.62 -15.57 -4.51
N HIS A 101 0.88 -14.75 -3.76
CA HIS A 101 1.36 -14.16 -2.51
C HIS A 101 1.67 -15.24 -1.45
N SER A 102 0.77 -16.19 -1.25
CA SER A 102 0.98 -17.30 -0.30
C SER A 102 2.20 -18.18 -0.67
N SER A 103 2.49 -18.31 -1.96
CA SER A 103 3.62 -19.07 -2.50
C SER A 103 4.96 -18.32 -2.33
N GLN A 104 4.92 -16.99 -2.26
CA GLN A 104 6.09 -16.12 -2.14
C GLN A 104 6.41 -15.69 -0.70
N SER A 105 5.59 -16.07 0.27
CA SER A 105 5.89 -15.91 1.71
C SER A 105 7.16 -16.64 2.17
N ASN A 106 7.74 -17.51 1.33
CA ASN A 106 9.06 -18.14 1.53
C ASN A 106 10.22 -17.43 0.79
N GLY A 107 10.00 -16.20 0.29
CA GLY A 107 11.02 -15.42 -0.40
C GLY A 107 12.05 -14.83 0.58
N GLY A 108 13.28 -15.32 0.52
CA GLY A 108 14.38 -14.94 1.40
C GLY A 108 14.59 -13.43 1.58
N GLU A 109 15.11 -13.08 2.75
CA GLU A 109 15.39 -11.71 3.20
C GLU A 109 16.05 -10.87 2.10
N SER A 110 15.53 -9.66 1.85
CA SER A 110 16.24 -8.73 0.98
C SER A 110 17.46 -8.21 1.74
N LYS A 111 18.61 -8.24 1.09
CA LYS A 111 19.84 -7.61 1.61
C LYS A 111 19.71 -6.08 1.71
N ASN A 112 18.60 -5.48 1.25
CA ASN A 112 18.41 -4.04 1.20
C ASN A 112 16.98 -3.61 1.55
N ILE A 113 16.84 -2.53 2.33
CA ILE A 113 15.63 -1.73 2.44
C ILE A 113 15.54 -0.81 1.21
N ASN A 114 14.51 -0.97 0.39
CA ASN A 114 14.26 -0.16 -0.79
C ASN A 114 13.19 0.89 -0.50
N ILE A 115 13.48 2.16 -0.78
CA ILE A 115 12.52 3.25 -0.59
C ILE A 115 12.09 3.77 -1.95
N SER A 116 10.79 3.78 -2.18
CA SER A 116 10.17 4.32 -3.39
C SER A 116 9.19 5.42 -3.04
N LEU A 117 9.21 6.49 -3.82
CA LEU A 117 8.26 7.60 -3.74
C LEU A 117 7.14 7.37 -4.75
N SER A 118 5.90 7.42 -4.26
CA SER A 118 4.73 7.57 -5.11
C SER A 118 4.35 9.04 -5.20
N PHE A 119 4.05 9.52 -6.39
CA PHE A 119 3.77 10.92 -6.67
C PHE A 119 2.77 11.07 -7.82
N VAL A 120 2.04 12.19 -7.86
CA VAL A 120 1.26 12.62 -9.01
C VAL A 120 2.15 13.52 -9.87
N ASP A 121 2.29 13.21 -11.15
CA ASP A 121 3.04 14.08 -12.06
C ASP A 121 2.22 15.29 -12.52
N CYS A 122 2.85 16.20 -13.28
CA CYS A 122 2.20 17.39 -13.79
C CYS A 122 1.04 17.13 -14.77
N TYR A 123 0.83 15.89 -15.20
CA TYR A 123 -0.30 15.46 -16.03
C TYR A 123 -1.42 14.81 -15.19
N GLY A 124 -1.28 14.74 -13.87
CA GLY A 124 -2.24 14.09 -12.97
C GLY A 124 -2.08 12.58 -12.88
N ALA A 125 -1.03 11.98 -13.45
CA ALA A 125 -0.82 10.55 -13.43
C ALA A 125 -0.02 10.12 -12.19
N VAL A 126 -0.49 9.08 -11.50
CA VAL A 126 0.23 8.49 -10.36
C VAL A 126 1.40 7.66 -10.87
N LYS A 127 2.60 7.99 -10.41
CA LYS A 127 3.87 7.31 -10.72
C LYS A 127 4.57 6.88 -9.45
N THR A 128 5.43 5.88 -9.55
CA THR A 128 6.30 5.44 -8.45
C THR A 128 7.73 5.34 -8.94
N LYS A 129 8.67 5.87 -8.15
CA LYS A 129 10.10 5.81 -8.46
C LYS A 129 10.90 5.43 -7.22
N LYS A 130 11.86 4.52 -7.38
CA LYS A 130 12.81 4.18 -6.31
C LYS A 130 13.73 5.38 -6.08
N ILE A 131 13.80 5.86 -4.84
CA ILE A 131 14.59 7.05 -4.46
C ILE A 131 15.81 6.70 -3.60
N LYS A 132 15.78 5.58 -2.87
CA LYS A 132 16.93 5.15 -2.07
C LYS A 132 16.95 3.64 -1.82
N SER A 133 18.11 3.14 -1.47
CA SER A 133 18.36 1.76 -1.05
C SER A 133 19.32 1.79 0.12
N PHE A 134 18.99 1.13 1.21
CA PHE A 134 19.85 0.97 2.38
C PHE A 134 20.17 -0.51 2.56
N PRO A 135 21.38 -0.90 2.97
CA PRO A 135 21.66 -2.28 3.34
C PRO A 135 20.80 -2.70 4.55
N TYR A 136 20.25 -3.90 4.48
CA TYR A 136 19.49 -4.55 5.55
C TYR A 136 20.18 -5.86 5.93
N ASP A 137 20.85 -5.87 7.07
CA ASP A 137 21.52 -7.07 7.61
C ASP A 137 20.57 -7.93 8.45
N GLY A 138 19.29 -7.56 8.62
CA GLY A 138 18.29 -8.32 9.38
C GLY A 138 18.57 -8.45 10.90
N LYS A 139 19.83 -8.32 11.34
CA LYS A 139 20.32 -8.63 12.68
C LYS A 139 20.54 -7.41 13.58
N ASN A 140 20.54 -6.19 13.04
CA ASN A 140 20.94 -4.99 13.80
C ASN A 140 19.91 -3.85 13.88
N ILE A 141 18.87 -3.83 13.03
CA ILE A 141 17.92 -2.71 13.01
C ILE A 141 16.50 -3.25 12.85
N SER A 142 15.67 -3.09 13.88
CA SER A 142 14.23 -3.34 13.79
C SER A 142 13.57 -2.35 12.82
N LYS A 143 12.41 -2.70 12.25
CA LYS A 143 11.68 -1.82 11.32
C LYS A 143 11.45 -0.43 11.93
N ASP A 144 11.03 -0.40 13.18
CA ASP A 144 10.80 0.85 13.93
C ASP A 144 12.08 1.64 14.14
N ALA A 145 13.20 0.95 14.46
CA ALA A 145 14.49 1.61 14.60
C ALA A 145 14.95 2.25 13.28
N PHE A 146 14.70 1.59 12.14
CA PHE A 146 15.00 2.18 10.83
C PHE A 146 14.15 3.43 10.55
N LEU A 147 12.84 3.36 10.79
CA LEU A 147 11.93 4.49 10.56
C LEU A 147 12.22 5.67 11.50
N LEU A 148 12.83 5.43 12.66
CA LEU A 148 13.26 6.46 13.60
C LEU A 148 14.68 6.99 13.32
N SER A 149 15.43 6.35 12.41
CA SER A 149 16.81 6.69 12.09
C SER A 149 16.94 8.09 11.51
N LYS A 150 18.14 8.68 11.69
CA LYS A 150 18.48 9.99 11.13
C LYS A 150 18.44 9.97 9.60
N ASP A 151 18.85 8.86 8.99
CA ASP A 151 18.90 8.70 7.54
C ASP A 151 17.50 8.72 6.94
N PHE A 152 16.56 7.96 7.50
CA PHE A 152 15.18 7.97 7.04
C PHE A 152 14.52 9.35 7.23
N LYS A 153 14.72 9.98 8.39
CA LYS A 153 14.20 11.35 8.64
C LYS A 153 14.79 12.38 7.68
N THR A 154 16.06 12.24 7.30
CA THR A 154 16.71 13.12 6.33
C THR A 154 16.12 12.93 4.94
N LEU A 155 15.88 11.68 4.53
CA LEU A 155 15.21 11.39 3.26
C LEU A 155 13.81 11.99 3.20
N VAL A 156 13.01 11.86 4.28
CA VAL A 156 11.68 12.47 4.35
C VAL A 156 11.75 14.00 4.19
N LYS A 157 12.76 14.66 4.78
CA LYS A 157 12.98 16.10 4.56
C LYS A 157 13.32 16.42 3.12
N GLN A 158 14.20 15.64 2.49
CA GLN A 158 14.57 15.81 1.08
C GLN A 158 13.37 15.67 0.13
N VAL A 159 12.48 14.71 0.41
CA VAL A 159 11.25 14.56 -0.38
C VAL A 159 10.37 15.81 -0.28
N LYS A 160 10.20 16.36 0.92
CA LYS A 160 9.39 17.56 1.14
C LYS A 160 9.98 18.81 0.52
N SER A 161 11.29 19.01 0.61
CA SER A 161 11.97 20.16 0.02
C SER A 161 12.19 20.02 -1.49
N GLY A 162 12.22 18.79 -2.00
CA GLY A 162 12.52 18.44 -3.37
C GLY A 162 11.38 18.62 -4.37
N VAL A 163 10.20 19.04 -3.89
CA VAL A 163 9.00 19.21 -4.71
C VAL A 163 9.21 20.31 -5.75
N GLU A 164 9.79 21.43 -5.34
CA GLU A 164 10.02 22.59 -6.22
C GLU A 164 11.16 22.36 -7.21
N SER A 165 12.25 21.72 -6.77
CA SER A 165 13.42 21.41 -7.63
C SER A 165 13.17 20.23 -8.57
N GLY A 166 12.19 19.39 -8.27
CA GLY A 166 11.99 18.14 -8.98
C GLY A 166 12.97 17.03 -8.58
N GLU A 167 13.73 17.21 -7.49
CA GLU A 167 14.82 16.32 -7.09
C GLU A 167 14.66 15.85 -5.65
N VAL A 168 14.85 14.54 -5.41
CA VAL A 168 14.89 13.96 -4.07
C VAL A 168 16.28 13.39 -3.83
N GLY A 169 17.12 14.15 -3.12
CA GLY A 169 18.55 13.85 -3.04
C GLY A 169 19.14 13.88 -4.46
N ASP A 170 19.71 12.76 -4.90
CA ASP A 170 20.34 12.64 -6.22
C ASP A 170 19.38 12.11 -7.31
N VAL A 171 18.08 11.98 -7.02
CA VAL A 171 17.09 11.38 -7.94
C VAL A 171 16.14 12.44 -8.48
N PHE A 172 16.18 12.68 -9.78
CA PHE A 172 15.21 13.52 -10.48
C PHE A 172 13.86 12.81 -10.62
N ILE A 173 12.78 13.41 -10.12
CA ILE A 173 11.40 12.92 -10.14
C ILE A 173 10.61 13.54 -11.30
N GLY A 174 10.89 14.80 -11.64
CA GLY A 174 10.11 15.64 -12.55
C GLY A 174 9.74 16.95 -11.86
N THR A 175 9.45 18.02 -12.60
CA THR A 175 9.04 19.31 -12.00
C THR A 175 7.55 19.30 -11.67
N ASN A 176 7.16 20.02 -10.61
CA ASN A 176 5.75 20.17 -10.17
C ASN A 176 5.02 18.84 -9.93
N TYR A 177 5.67 17.89 -9.25
CA TYR A 177 5.02 16.67 -8.79
C TYR A 177 4.40 16.88 -7.41
N GLU A 178 3.35 16.13 -7.08
CA GLU A 178 2.79 16.09 -5.73
C GLU A 178 3.19 14.76 -5.06
N PRO A 179 4.04 14.77 -4.02
CA PRO A 179 4.35 13.57 -3.26
C PRO A 179 3.07 13.00 -2.62
N VAL A 180 2.84 11.69 -2.78
CA VAL A 180 1.71 11.01 -2.14
C VAL A 180 2.20 10.22 -0.92
N TYR A 181 3.14 9.30 -1.11
CA TYR A 181 3.65 8.46 -0.03
C TYR A 181 5.03 7.85 -0.31
N LEU A 182 5.71 7.40 0.75
CA LEU A 182 6.91 6.57 0.67
C LEU A 182 6.61 5.11 0.95
N LYS A 183 6.97 4.23 0.02
CA LYS A 183 7.03 2.78 0.22
C LYS A 183 8.42 2.36 0.68
N VAL A 184 8.54 1.84 1.90
CA VAL A 184 9.76 1.35 2.54
C VAL A 184 9.73 -0.18 2.57
N ALA A 185 10.41 -0.84 1.64
CA ALA A 185 10.37 -2.29 1.45
C ALA A 185 11.61 -3.00 2.00
N TYR A 186 11.41 -3.86 3.00
CA TYR A 186 12.41 -4.74 3.62
C TYR A 186 12.51 -6.08 2.88
N SER A 187 11.46 -6.48 2.15
CA SER A 187 11.47 -7.59 1.20
C SER A 187 10.46 -7.34 0.07
N LYS A 188 10.26 -8.32 -0.82
CA LYS A 188 9.21 -8.24 -1.84
C LYS A 188 7.81 -8.19 -1.22
N SER A 189 7.62 -8.88 -0.09
CA SER A 189 6.34 -9.04 0.62
C SER A 189 6.27 -8.25 1.92
N ASP A 190 7.38 -7.69 2.40
CA ASP A 190 7.46 -6.95 3.66
C ASP A 190 7.83 -5.49 3.43
N TYR A 191 6.89 -4.59 3.70
CA TYR A 191 7.11 -3.16 3.58
C TYR A 191 6.13 -2.33 4.40
N VAL A 192 6.47 -1.05 4.57
CA VAL A 192 5.63 -0.04 5.23
C VAL A 192 5.38 1.11 4.26
N ILE A 193 4.16 1.67 4.26
CA ILE A 193 3.90 2.94 3.59
C ILE A 193 3.80 4.09 4.60
N ILE A 194 4.49 5.18 4.30
CA ILE A 194 4.60 6.38 5.12
C ILE A 194 4.02 7.58 4.35
N ASP A 195 3.07 8.29 4.96
CA ASP A 195 2.60 9.58 4.44
C ASP A 195 3.67 10.65 4.62
N ILE A 196 3.79 11.51 3.63
CA ILE A 196 4.80 12.56 3.55
C ILE A 196 4.16 13.93 3.71
#